data_AF-A0A8B6D0P5-F1
#
_entry.id   AF-A0A8B6D0P5-F1
#
_cell.length_a   1.000
_cell.length_b   1.000
_cell.length_c   1.000
_cell.angle_alpha   90.00
_cell.angle_beta   90.00
_cell.angle_gamma   90.00
#
_symmetry.space_group_name_H-M   'P 1'
#
loop_
_entity.id
_entity.type
_entity.pdbx_description
1 polymer ?
#
loop_
_entity_poly.entity_id
_entity_poly.type
_entity_poly.pdbx_seq_one_letter_code
_entity_poly.pdbx_strand_id
1 'polypeptide(L)'
;MFGCNMCTREYKYKRNLTRHVKENHSKTLEHWNCTEDGCFSKFIRKEYLFRHLSSIHQLSKMDARRKAIEAKKGDIETLENQYYEDVSDDDTILDLLQDLSDV
;
A
#
# COMPACT_ATOMS: atom_id res chain seq x y z
N MET A 1 -6.73 -6.66 18.99
CA MET A 1 -6.47 -6.73 17.53
C MET A 1 -7.19 -5.57 16.87
N PHE A 2 -6.80 -5.17 15.66
CA PHE A 2 -7.44 -4.10 14.90
C PHE A 2 -8.13 -4.68 13.66
N GLY A 3 -9.46 -4.61 13.62
CA GLY A 3 -10.27 -5.12 12.52
C GLY A 3 -10.48 -4.10 11.41
N CYS A 4 -10.59 -4.56 10.17
CA CYS A 4 -11.10 -3.75 9.07
C CYS A 4 -12.63 -3.67 9.16
N ASN A 5 -13.20 -2.48 8.94
CA ASN A 5 -14.65 -2.29 8.88
C ASN A 5 -15.24 -2.61 7.49
N MET A 6 -14.38 -2.77 6.46
CA MET A 6 -14.80 -3.06 5.08
C MET A 6 -14.67 -4.55 4.72
N CYS A 7 -13.95 -5.34 5.52
CA CYS A 7 -13.79 -6.78 5.31
C CYS A 7 -13.49 -7.51 6.63
N THR A 8 -13.44 -8.84 6.61
CA THR A 8 -13.25 -9.65 7.82
C THR A 8 -11.80 -9.76 8.31
N ARG A 9 -10.87 -8.95 7.77
CA ARG A 9 -9.44 -9.05 8.12
C ARG A 9 -9.12 -8.32 9.42
N GLU A 10 -8.27 -8.94 10.22
CA GLU A 10 -7.76 -8.38 11.45
C GLU A 10 -6.23 -8.34 11.48
N TYR A 11 -5.70 -7.36 12.20
CA TYR A 11 -4.27 -7.08 12.27
C TYR A 11 -3.80 -6.88 13.70
N LYS A 12 -2.58 -7.36 13.99
CA LYS A 12 -1.93 -7.15 15.29
C LYS A 12 -1.57 -5.69 15.56
N TYR A 13 -1.28 -4.91 14.51
CA TYR A 13 -0.78 -3.54 14.62
C TYR A 13 -1.61 -2.57 13.76
N LYS A 14 -1.92 -1.39 14.30
CA LYS A 14 -2.68 -0.32 13.62
C LYS A 14 -2.10 0.02 12.24
N ARG A 15 -0.77 0.20 12.15
CA ARG A 15 -0.07 0.47 10.87
C ARG A 15 -0.37 -0.55 9.77
N ASN A 16 -0.59 -1.82 10.12
CA ASN A 16 -0.86 -2.86 9.14
C ASN A 16 -2.31 -2.79 8.65
N LEU A 17 -3.26 -2.44 9.52
CA LEU A 17 -4.65 -2.19 9.15
C LEU A 17 -4.75 -0.95 8.26
N THR A 18 -4.15 0.17 8.65
CA THR A 18 -4.15 1.41 7.85
C THR A 18 -3.62 1.17 6.45
N ARG A 19 -2.50 0.44 6.35
CA ARG A 19 -1.94 0.06 5.06
C ARG A 19 -2.89 -0.83 4.25
N HIS A 20 -3.49 -1.84 4.89
CA HIS A 20 -4.43 -2.72 4.21
C HIS A 20 -5.59 -1.94 3.59
N VAL A 21 -6.19 -1.01 4.33
CA VAL A 21 -7.27 -0.16 3.83
C VAL A 21 -6.81 0.65 2.62
N LYS A 22 -5.64 1.30 2.69
CA LYS A 22 -5.07 2.05 1.56
C LYS A 22 -4.81 1.18 0.32
N GLU A 23 -4.43 -0.09 0.50
CA GLU A 23 -4.05 -0.98 -0.60
C GLU A 23 -5.21 -1.79 -1.19
N ASN A 24 -6.33 -1.94 -0.48
CA ASN A 24 -7.43 -2.84 -0.87
C ASN A 24 -8.79 -2.15 -0.91
N HIS A 25 -8.93 -1.00 -0.28
CA HIS A 25 -10.19 -0.26 -0.14
C HIS A 25 -10.05 1.21 -0.59
N SER A 26 -8.95 1.56 -1.26
CA SER A 26 -8.79 2.86 -1.92
C SER A 26 -9.35 2.81 -3.35
N LYS A 27 -10.02 3.89 -3.78
CA LYS A 27 -10.51 4.06 -5.15
C LYS A 27 -9.37 4.25 -6.16
N THR A 28 -8.26 4.81 -5.68
CA THR A 28 -7.06 5.03 -6.47
C THR A 28 -5.91 4.26 -5.87
N LEU A 29 -5.23 3.47 -6.69
CA LEU A 29 -3.98 2.84 -6.32
C LEU A 29 -2.86 3.43 -7.12
N GLU A 30 -1.86 3.91 -6.39
CA GLU A 30 -0.62 4.38 -6.97
C GLU A 30 0.39 3.23 -7.00
N HIS A 31 0.95 2.97 -8.18
CA HIS A 31 1.87 1.88 -8.40
C HIS A 31 3.33 2.36 -8.59
N TRP A 32 4.23 1.46 -8.22
CA TRP A 32 5.65 1.48 -8.58
C TRP A 32 5.83 0.62 -9.82
N ASN A 33 6.25 1.23 -10.92
CA ASN A 33 6.56 0.52 -12.16
C ASN A 33 7.96 -0.08 -12.11
N CYS A 34 8.15 -1.22 -12.77
CA CYS A 34 9.48 -1.69 -13.08
C CYS A 34 10.23 -0.68 -13.97
N THR A 35 11.51 -0.51 -13.71
CA THR A 35 12.38 0.43 -14.45
C THR A 35 13.31 -0.27 -15.44
N GLU A 36 13.16 -1.59 -15.61
CA GLU A 36 13.87 -2.35 -16.64
C GLU A 36 13.17 -2.25 -17.98
N ASP A 37 13.96 -2.13 -19.04
CA ASP A 37 13.46 -2.02 -20.41
C ASP A 37 12.66 -3.27 -20.81
N GLY A 38 11.52 -3.06 -21.45
CA GLY A 38 10.60 -4.14 -21.84
C GLY A 38 9.79 -4.78 -20.70
N CYS A 39 9.90 -4.28 -19.45
CA CYS A 39 9.09 -4.78 -18.33
C CYS A 39 7.97 -3.81 -17.93
N PHE A 40 6.72 -4.28 -18.04
CA PHE A 40 5.52 -3.49 -17.70
C PHE A 40 4.91 -3.86 -16.34
N SER A 41 5.66 -4.60 -15.51
CA SER A 41 5.18 -5.03 -14.20
C SER A 41 4.99 -3.83 -13.25
N LYS A 42 3.86 -3.83 -12.52
CA LYS A 42 3.49 -2.77 -11.57
C LYS A 42 3.29 -3.34 -10.18
N PHE A 43 3.60 -2.56 -9.16
CA PHE A 43 3.54 -3.01 -7.77
C PHE A 43 2.98 -1.93 -6.86
N ILE A 44 2.04 -2.28 -5.99
CA ILE A 44 1.46 -1.33 -5.00
C ILE A 44 2.51 -0.89 -3.97
N ARG A 45 3.53 -1.73 -3.71
CA ARG A 45 4.53 -1.53 -2.66
C ARG A 45 5.96 -1.61 -3.19
N LYS A 46 6.82 -0.71 -2.72
CA LYS A 46 8.21 -0.60 -3.16
C LYS A 46 9.03 -1.85 -2.85
N GLU A 47 8.75 -2.53 -1.74
CA GLU A 47 9.42 -3.79 -1.41
C GLU A 47 9.11 -4.91 -2.40
N TYR A 48 7.93 -4.87 -3.05
CA TYR A 48 7.57 -5.86 -4.05
C TYR A 48 8.29 -5.57 -5.36
N LEU A 49 8.42 -4.29 -5.75
CA LEU A 49 9.28 -3.89 -6.86
C LEU A 49 10.74 -4.31 -6.60
N PHE A 50 11.28 -4.03 -5.42
CA PHE A 50 12.64 -4.46 -5.05
C PHE A 50 12.83 -5.98 -5.22
N ARG A 51 11.90 -6.78 -4.68
CA ARG A 51 11.96 -8.25 -4.82
C ARG A 51 11.85 -8.68 -6.28
N HIS A 52 10.99 -8.03 -7.06
CA HIS A 52 10.84 -8.30 -8.49
C HIS A 52 12.16 -8.03 -9.24
N LEU A 53 12.78 -6.87 -9.03
CA LEU A 53 14.07 -6.51 -9.63
C LEU A 53 15.16 -7.55 -9.32
N SER A 54 15.23 -8.01 -8.07
CA SER A 54 16.22 -9.03 -7.68
C SER A 54 15.90 -10.44 -8.20
N SER A 55 14.63 -10.82 -8.36
CA SER A 55 14.26 -12.21 -8.71
C SER A 55 14.02 -12.43 -10.19
N ILE A 56 13.40 -11.47 -10.88
CA ILE A 56 13.05 -11.56 -12.30
C ILE A 56 14.19 -11.02 -13.16
N HIS A 57 14.73 -9.86 -12.77
CA HIS A 57 15.81 -9.20 -13.51
C HIS A 57 17.20 -9.52 -12.95
N GLN A 58 17.28 -10.34 -11.88
CA GLN A 58 18.53 -10.83 -11.28
C GLN A 58 19.49 -9.71 -10.86
N LEU A 59 18.97 -8.52 -10.54
CA LEU A 59 19.78 -7.40 -10.07
C LEU A 59 20.38 -7.71 -8.71
N SER A 60 21.60 -7.20 -8.49
CA SER A 60 22.22 -7.18 -7.18
C SER A 60 21.29 -6.48 -6.17
N LYS A 61 21.39 -6.84 -4.88
CA LYS A 61 20.57 -6.18 -3.83
C LYS A 61 20.80 -4.67 -3.80
N MET A 62 22.00 -4.20 -4.14
CA MET A 62 22.32 -2.78 -4.17
C MET A 62 21.65 -2.09 -5.36
N ASP A 63 21.76 -2.66 -6.56
CA ASP A 63 21.16 -2.09 -7.77
C ASP A 63 19.63 -2.13 -7.72
N ALA A 64 19.05 -3.25 -7.26
CA ALA A 64 17.61 -3.37 -7.07
C ALA A 64 17.08 -2.34 -6.06
N ARG A 65 17.81 -2.07 -4.96
CA ARG A 65 17.44 -1.01 -4.01
C ARG A 65 17.49 0.37 -4.65
N ARG A 66 18.59 0.68 -5.34
CA ARG A 66 18.79 1.96 -6.03
C ARG A 66 17.66 2.20 -7.05
N LYS A 67 17.41 1.25 -7.94
CA LYS A 67 16.34 1.33 -8.94
C LYS A 67 14.95 1.40 -8.32
N ALA A 68 14.68 0.67 -7.24
CA ALA A 68 13.42 0.81 -6.53
C ALA A 68 13.25 2.22 -5.92
N ILE A 69 14.33 2.86 -5.46
CA ILE A 69 14.32 4.26 -4.95
C ILE A 69 14.09 5.27 -6.07
N GLU A 70 14.72 5.06 -7.23
CA GLU A 70 14.60 5.94 -8.40
C GLU A 70 13.25 5.78 -9.12
N ALA A 71 12.60 4.62 -9.00
CA ALA A 71 11.27 4.40 -9.55
C ALA A 71 10.30 5.47 -9.01
N LYS A 72 9.60 6.17 -9.89
CA LYS A 72 8.58 7.15 -9.48
C LYS A 72 7.27 6.42 -9.20
N LYS A 73 6.58 6.83 -8.14
CA LYS A 73 5.20 6.43 -7.86
C LYS A 73 4.31 7.33 -8.71
N GLY A 74 3.74 6.81 -9.80
CA GLY A 74 3.19 7.69 -10.83
C GLY A 74 2.02 7.14 -11.64
N ASP A 75 1.83 5.83 -11.66
CA ASP A 75 0.68 5.24 -12.34
C ASP A 75 -0.47 5.15 -11.34
N ILE A 76 -1.45 6.04 -11.51
CA ILE A 76 -2.72 6.01 -10.80
C ILE A 76 -3.65 5.08 -11.60
N GLU A 77 -4.04 3.98 -10.99
CA GLU A 77 -5.10 3.12 -11.50
C GLU A 77 -6.36 3.38 -10.67
N THR A 78 -7.45 3.75 -11.35
CA THR A 78 -8.78 3.86 -10.75
C THR A 78 -9.42 2.49 -10.70
N LEU A 79 -9.64 1.96 -9.50
CA LEU A 79 -10.36 0.72 -9.31
C LEU A 79 -11.86 1.02 -9.21
N GLU A 80 -12.67 0.43 -10.09
CA GLU A 80 -14.13 0.63 -10.12
C GLU A 80 -14.88 -0.04 -8.94
N ASN A 81 -14.18 -0.70 -8.02
CA ASN A 81 -14.80 -1.45 -6.93
C ASN A 81 -14.13 -1.19 -5.57
N GLN A 82 -14.66 -0.22 -4.83
CA GLN A 82 -15.40 -0.39 -3.56
C GLN A 82 -15.45 0.95 -2.79
N TYR A 83 -16.65 1.24 -2.27
CA TYR A 83 -17.11 2.51 -1.68
C TYR A 83 -16.25 3.03 -0.51
N TYR A 84 -16.25 4.36 -0.33
CA TYR A 84 -15.36 5.14 0.56
C TYR A 84 -16.18 6.10 1.44
N GLU A 85 -15.69 6.39 2.65
CA GLU A 85 -15.78 7.73 3.25
C GLU A 85 -14.42 8.12 3.84
N ASP A 86 -14.19 9.44 3.91
CA ASP A 86 -12.91 10.10 4.09
C ASP A 86 -12.05 9.64 5.27
N VAL A 87 -10.83 9.18 4.97
CA VAL A 87 -9.71 9.23 5.93
C VAL A 87 -8.67 10.19 5.35
N SER A 88 -9.11 11.44 5.16
CA SER A 88 -8.23 12.59 5.04
C SER A 88 -7.77 12.99 6.44
N ASP A 89 -6.47 13.23 6.51
CA ASP A 89 -5.73 13.87 7.59
C ASP A 89 -5.42 13.00 8.81
N ASP A 90 -4.14 13.03 9.18
CA ASP A 90 -3.43 12.28 10.22
C ASP A 90 -4.06 12.36 11.63
N ASP A 91 -5.19 13.03 11.80
CA ASP A 91 -5.92 13.23 13.07
C ASP A 91 -7.25 12.46 13.18
N THR A 92 -7.88 12.02 12.08
CA THR A 92 -9.18 11.29 12.19
C THR A 92 -9.06 9.84 12.68
N ILE A 93 -7.86 9.27 12.70
CA ILE A 93 -7.64 7.95 13.33
C ILE A 93 -7.40 8.06 14.85
N LEU A 94 -7.37 9.27 15.42
CA LEU A 94 -7.30 9.47 16.88
C LEU A 94 -8.68 9.73 17.49
N ASP A 95 -9.63 10.31 16.76
CA ASP A 95 -11.00 10.52 17.26
C ASP A 95 -11.89 9.27 17.17
N LEU A 96 -11.57 8.30 16.31
CA LEU A 96 -12.18 6.96 16.35
C LEU A 96 -11.65 6.08 17.50
N LEU A 97 -10.86 6.64 18.44
CA LEU A 97 -10.29 5.94 19.59
C LEU A 97 -10.87 6.39 20.95
N GLN A 98 -12.03 7.06 21.02
CA GLN A 98 -12.52 7.57 22.30
C GLN A 98 -13.87 7.07 22.85
N ASP A 99 -14.45 5.97 22.33
CA ASP A 99 -15.70 5.42 22.91
C ASP A 99 -15.63 3.93 23.29
N LEU A 100 -14.62 3.53 24.07
CA LEU A 100 -14.71 2.31 24.90
C LEU A 100 -14.04 2.51 26.26
N SER A 101 -14.38 3.60 26.95
CA SER A 101 -14.17 3.73 28.39
C SER A 101 -15.46 3.87 29.20
N ASP A 102 -16.57 3.33 28.70
CA ASP A 102 -17.81 3.13 29.47
C ASP A 102 -18.41 1.76 29.14
N VAL A 103 -17.78 0.69 29.64
CA VAL A 103 -18.33 -0.48 30.37
C VAL A 103 -17.16 -1.29 30.94
#